data_AF-A0A8I1V0E4-F1
#
_entry.id   AF-A0A8I1V0E4-F1
#
_cell.length_a   1.000
_cell.length_b   1.000
_cell.length_c   1.000
_cell.angle_alpha   90.00
_cell.angle_beta   90.00
_cell.angle_gamma   90.00
#
_symmetry.space_group_name_H-M   'P 1'
#
loop_
_entity.id
_entity.type
_entity.pdbx_description
1 polymer ?
#
loop_
_entity_poly.entity_id
_entity_poly.type
_entity_poly.pdbx_seq_one_letter_code
_entity_poly.pdbx_strand_id
1 'polypeptide(L)'
;MVLMMRGLDKITGRPTDIVAPIGKPVQFATLTITARTCYSTPPSETPETAAFVQIEDHRPDQAARRIFSGWMYASSPGLNGLQHPLYDVWVIDCRGSNAPQAVVSSAAPPAKVASPDAADRDEKIEELPPDAGR
;
A
#
# COMPACT_ATOMS: atom_id res chain seq x y z
N MET A 1 15.16 -11.92 12.64
CA MET A 1 14.36 -11.74 11.40
C MET A 1 13.37 -10.61 11.61
N VAL A 2 13.12 -9.82 10.58
CA VAL A 2 12.34 -8.59 10.63
C VAL A 2 11.49 -8.48 9.36
N LEU A 3 10.23 -8.10 9.50
CA LEU A 3 9.33 -7.78 8.39
C LEU A 3 9.43 -6.27 8.08
N MET A 4 9.61 -5.93 6.82
CA MET A 4 9.52 -4.56 6.32
C MET A 4 8.13 -4.35 5.74
N MET A 5 7.44 -3.32 6.21
CA MET A 5 6.10 -2.94 5.77
C MET A 5 6.08 -1.46 5.40
N ARG A 6 5.07 -1.05 4.63
CA ARG A 6 4.77 0.36 4.39
C ARG A 6 3.40 0.69 4.96
N GLY A 7 3.31 1.80 5.68
CA GLY A 7 2.07 2.42 6.09
C GLY A 7 1.87 3.74 5.34
N LEU A 8 0.71 3.93 4.72
CA LEU A 8 0.31 5.20 4.12
C LEU A 8 -0.73 5.86 5.01
N ASP A 9 -0.44 7.07 5.48
CA ASP A 9 -1.46 7.95 6.05
C ASP A 9 -2.22 8.65 4.92
N LYS A 10 -3.52 8.34 4.79
CA LYS A 10 -4.40 8.88 3.75
C LYS A 10 -4.80 10.33 4.00
N ILE A 11 -4.71 10.82 5.24
CA ILE A 11 -4.98 12.22 5.59
C ILE A 11 -3.83 13.09 5.08
N THR A 12 -2.59 12.67 5.36
CA THR A 12 -1.40 13.46 5.01
C THR A 12 -0.77 13.08 3.66
N GLY A 13 -1.17 11.94 3.09
CA GLY A 13 -0.58 11.37 1.88
C GLY A 13 0.85 10.86 2.05
N ARG A 14 1.33 10.68 3.29
CA ARG A 14 2.73 10.34 3.57
C ARG A 14 2.92 8.83 3.78
N PRO A 15 3.74 8.16 2.94
CA PRO A 15 4.16 6.79 3.21
C PRO A 15 5.28 6.75 4.25
N THR A 16 5.24 5.77 5.14
CA THR A 16 6.24 5.51 6.18
C THR A 16 6.64 4.04 6.14
N ASP A 17 7.94 3.77 6.17
CA ASP A 17 8.45 2.40 6.29
C ASP A 17 8.41 1.97 7.76
N ILE A 18 7.86 0.78 7.98
CA ILE A 18 7.66 0.19 9.30
C ILE A 18 8.53 -1.06 9.39
N VAL A 19 9.39 -1.08 10.40
CA VAL A 19 10.28 -2.19 10.69
C VAL A 19 9.64 -3.00 11.81
N ALA A 20 9.07 -4.17 11.50
CA ALA A 20 8.33 -5.01 12.43
C ALA A 20 9.12 -6.29 12.77
N PRO A 21 9.78 -6.38 13.95
CA PRO A 21 10.40 -7.61 14.39
C PRO A 21 9.35 -8.70 14.61
N ILE A 22 9.66 -9.92 14.19
CA ILE A 22 8.72 -11.05 14.30
C ILE A 22 8.41 -11.33 15.78
N GLY A 23 7.12 -11.44 16.09
CA GLY A 23 6.58 -11.69 17.42
C GLY A 23 6.52 -10.47 18.34
N LYS A 24 7.01 -9.30 17.91
CA LYS A 24 6.95 -8.06 18.71
C LYS A 24 5.92 -7.09 18.13
N PRO A 25 5.10 -6.45 18.98
CA PRO A 25 4.22 -5.37 18.53
C PRO A 25 5.05 -4.14 18.19
N VAL A 26 4.68 -3.47 17.10
CA VAL A 26 5.20 -2.16 16.71
C VAL A 26 4.04 -1.20 16.46
N GLN A 27 4.26 0.09 16.65
CA GLN A 27 3.22 1.11 16.48
C GLN A 27 3.37 1.84 15.14
N PHE A 28 2.24 2.10 14.51
CA PHE A 28 2.11 3.01 13.37
C PHE A 28 0.82 3.80 13.51
N ALA A 29 0.93 5.10 13.80
CA ALA A 29 -0.22 5.94 14.16
C ALA A 29 -1.05 5.32 15.31
N THR A 30 -2.35 5.05 15.10
CA THR A 30 -3.19 4.37 16.10
C THR A 30 -3.12 2.84 16.03
N LEU A 31 -2.34 2.29 15.09
CA LEU A 31 -2.30 0.86 14.83
C LEU A 31 -1.17 0.19 15.60
N THR A 32 -1.49 -0.90 16.28
CA THR A 32 -0.52 -1.86 16.81
C THR A 32 -0.41 -3.01 15.81
N ILE A 33 0.76 -3.17 15.21
CA ILE A 33 1.05 -4.18 14.20
C ILE A 33 1.91 -5.27 14.84
N THR A 34 1.49 -6.53 14.72
CA THR A 34 2.26 -7.69 15.16
C THR A 34 2.49 -8.63 13.98
N ALA A 35 3.73 -8.71 13.51
CA ALA A 35 4.15 -9.68 12.51
C ALA A 35 4.34 -11.05 13.18
N ARG A 36 3.60 -12.07 12.75
CA ARG A 36 3.71 -13.43 13.33
C ARG A 36 4.69 -14.30 12.56
N THR A 37 4.65 -14.20 11.24
CA THR A 37 5.46 -14.99 10.32
C THR A 37 5.85 -14.12 9.13
N CYS A 38 7.04 -14.36 8.58
CA CYS A 38 7.57 -13.67 7.42
C CYS A 38 8.30 -14.72 6.57
N TYR A 39 7.97 -14.83 5.30
CA TYR A 39 8.54 -15.77 4.35
C TYR A 39 8.88 -15.04 3.05
N SER A 40 10.05 -15.33 2.50
CA SER A 40 10.48 -14.82 1.20
C SER A 40 11.07 -15.97 0.41
N THR A 41 10.73 -16.06 -0.87
CA THR A 41 11.22 -17.12 -1.76
C THR A 41 12.72 -16.97 -2.03
N PRO A 42 13.44 -18.09 -2.25
CA PRO A 42 14.84 -18.03 -2.64
C PRO A 42 15.02 -17.41 -4.04
N PRO A 43 16.20 -16.87 -4.36
CA PRO A 43 16.46 -16.19 -5.64
C PRO A 43 16.39 -17.10 -6.87
N SER A 44 16.37 -18.43 -6.68
CA SER A 44 16.21 -19.42 -7.76
C SER A 44 14.75 -19.57 -8.22
N GLU A 45 13.80 -19.07 -7.45
CA GLU A 45 12.37 -19.14 -7.73
C GLU A 45 11.80 -17.75 -7.99
N THR A 46 10.55 -17.67 -8.43
CA THR A 46 9.86 -16.39 -8.62
C THR A 46 9.85 -15.59 -7.30
N PRO A 47 10.33 -14.34 -7.29
CA PRO A 47 10.36 -13.52 -6.08
C PRO A 47 8.95 -13.29 -5.53
N GLU A 48 8.73 -13.70 -4.29
CA GLU A 48 7.51 -13.46 -3.54
C GLU A 48 7.85 -13.32 -2.07
N THR A 49 7.17 -12.41 -1.39
CA THR A 49 7.28 -12.26 0.06
C THR A 49 5.88 -12.25 0.66
N ALA A 50 5.64 -13.18 1.57
CA ALA A 50 4.37 -13.33 2.27
C ALA A 50 4.56 -13.25 3.78
N ALA A 51 3.66 -12.58 4.48
CA ALA A 51 3.70 -12.48 5.93
C ALA A 51 2.32 -12.60 6.56
N PHE A 52 2.22 -13.31 7.68
CA PHE A 52 1.01 -13.32 8.49
C PHE A 52 1.09 -12.18 9.50
N VAL A 53 0.15 -11.24 9.40
CA VAL A 53 0.14 -10.00 10.18
C VAL A 53 -1.18 -9.88 10.92
N GLN A 54 -1.10 -9.43 12.17
CA GLN A 54 -2.25 -9.06 12.98
C GLN A 54 -2.15 -7.57 13.29
N ILE A 55 -3.25 -6.84 13.10
CA ILE A 55 -3.30 -5.40 13.33
C ILE A 55 -4.49 -5.06 14.20
N GLU A 56 -4.21 -4.32 15.27
CA GLU A 56 -5.18 -3.82 16.23
C GLU A 56 -5.22 -2.28 16.14
N ASP A 57 -6.42 -1.71 16.15
CA ASP A 57 -6.64 -0.26 16.12
C ASP A 57 -6.94 0.23 17.54
N HIS A 58 -6.13 1.18 18.00
CA HIS A 58 -6.21 1.81 19.30
C HIS A 58 -6.63 3.27 19.13
N ARG A 59 -7.91 3.49 18.84
CA ARG A 59 -8.45 4.85 18.80
C ARG A 59 -8.55 5.43 20.21
N PRO A 60 -8.39 6.75 20.35
CA PRO A 60 -8.80 7.43 21.57
C PRO A 60 -10.24 7.04 21.91
N ASP A 61 -10.50 6.77 23.19
CA ASP A 61 -11.84 6.51 23.73
C ASP A 61 -12.55 5.23 23.26
N GLN A 62 -11.83 4.30 22.62
CA GLN A 62 -12.37 2.98 22.25
C GLN A 62 -11.48 1.84 22.72
N ALA A 63 -12.09 0.70 23.02
CA ALA A 63 -11.34 -0.52 23.29
C ALA A 63 -10.56 -0.94 22.03
N ALA A 64 -9.35 -1.46 22.24
CA ALA A 64 -8.52 -1.99 21.17
C ALA A 64 -9.29 -3.05 20.38
N ARG A 65 -9.36 -2.89 19.06
CA ARG A 65 -10.07 -3.83 18.19
C ARG A 65 -9.13 -4.40 17.15
N ARG A 66 -9.11 -5.72 16.99
CA ARG A 66 -8.43 -6.36 15.87
C ARG A 66 -9.16 -6.04 14.57
N ILE A 67 -8.50 -5.30 13.71
CA ILE A 67 -9.06 -4.86 12.42
C ILE A 67 -8.53 -5.69 11.25
N PHE A 68 -7.42 -6.40 11.44
CA PHE A 68 -6.85 -7.29 10.43
C PHE A 68 -6.16 -8.48 11.09
N SER A 69 -6.29 -9.65 10.44
CA SER A 69 -5.56 -10.87 10.80
C SER A 69 -5.51 -11.77 9.58
N GLY A 70 -4.39 -11.79 8.88
CA GLY A 70 -4.30 -12.51 7.61
C GLY A 70 -2.91 -12.49 6.99
N TRP A 71 -2.81 -13.18 5.85
CA TRP A 71 -1.62 -13.19 5.02
C TRP A 71 -1.60 -11.99 4.08
N MET A 72 -0.48 -11.27 4.05
CA MET A 72 -0.19 -10.21 3.09
C MET A 72 0.89 -10.66 2.13
N TYR A 73 0.84 -10.18 0.88
CA TYR A 73 1.79 -10.51 -0.19
C TYR A 73 2.43 -9.23 -0.73
N ALA A 74 3.75 -9.22 -0.84
CA ALA A 74 4.52 -8.07 -1.33
C ALA A 74 4.29 -7.83 -2.82
N SER A 75 4.12 -8.89 -3.62
CA SER A 75 3.87 -8.78 -5.05
C SER A 75 2.49 -8.17 -5.38
N SER A 76 1.53 -8.34 -4.47
CA SER A 76 0.12 -7.97 -4.68
C SER A 76 -0.47 -7.24 -3.47
N PRO A 77 -0.01 -6.03 -3.12
CA PRO A 77 -0.46 -5.31 -1.92
C PRO A 77 -1.97 -5.07 -1.87
N GLY A 78 -2.60 -4.87 -3.04
CA GLY A 78 -4.04 -4.64 -3.15
C GLY A 78 -4.93 -5.85 -2.87
N LEU A 79 -4.36 -7.07 -2.85
CA LEU A 79 -5.13 -8.31 -2.66
C LEU A 79 -5.49 -8.55 -1.19
N ASN A 80 -4.56 -8.27 -0.27
CA ASN A 80 -4.77 -8.55 1.15
C ASN A 80 -4.06 -7.56 2.09
N GLY A 81 -3.69 -6.36 1.62
CA GLY A 81 -3.24 -5.28 2.50
C GLY A 81 -4.38 -4.79 3.41
N LEU A 82 -4.01 -4.19 4.54
CA LEU A 82 -4.99 -3.50 5.38
C LEU A 82 -5.45 -2.25 4.64
N GLN A 83 -6.77 -2.15 4.42
CA GLN A 83 -7.43 -0.96 3.91
C GLN A 83 -8.27 -0.32 5.02
N HIS A 84 -7.65 0.53 5.83
CA HIS A 84 -8.33 1.30 6.87
C HIS A 84 -8.80 2.66 6.30
N PRO A 85 -9.86 3.29 6.83
CA PRO A 85 -10.31 4.60 6.35
C PRO A 85 -9.23 5.69 6.37
N LEU A 86 -8.30 5.61 7.34
CA LEU A 86 -7.21 6.58 7.51
C LEU A 86 -5.84 6.06 7.06
N TYR A 87 -5.67 4.74 7.01
CA TYR A 87 -4.35 4.12 6.83
C TYR A 87 -4.41 2.98 5.83
N ASP A 88 -3.41 2.85 4.97
CA ASP A 88 -3.16 1.59 4.26
C ASP A 88 -1.88 0.97 4.78
N VAL A 89 -1.86 -0.34 4.99
CA VAL A 89 -0.65 -1.05 5.44
C VAL A 89 -0.45 -2.30 4.61
N TRP A 90 0.75 -2.46 4.06
CA TRP A 90 1.12 -3.62 3.25
C TRP A 90 2.58 -4.06 3.48
N VAL A 91 2.87 -5.30 3.11
CA VAL A 91 4.21 -5.90 3.20
C VAL A 91 5.09 -5.44 2.04
N ILE A 92 6.37 -5.18 2.32
CA ILE A 92 7.39 -4.87 1.32
C ILE A 92 8.36 -6.05 1.17
N ASP A 93 8.93 -6.52 2.28
CA ASP A 93 10.07 -7.44 2.24
C ASP A 93 10.27 -8.15 3.61
N CYS A 94 10.96 -9.29 3.61
CA CYS A 94 11.41 -10.00 4.81
C CYS A 94 12.93 -9.94 4.92
N ARG A 95 13.46 -9.29 5.95
CA ARG A 95 14.89 -9.22 6.19
C ARG A 95 15.32 -10.17 7.32
N GLY A 96 16.10 -11.17 6.95
CA GLY A 96 16.85 -12.01 7.88
C GLY A 96 18.28 -11.49 8.08
N SER A 97 19.01 -12.04 9.05
CA SER A 97 20.46 -11.87 9.16
C SER A 97 21.24 -12.65 8.09
N ASN A 98 20.56 -13.33 7.15
CA ASN A 98 21.20 -14.25 6.21
C ASN A 98 20.50 -14.40 4.85
N ALA A 99 19.71 -13.42 4.41
CA ALA A 99 19.17 -13.42 3.05
C ALA A 99 20.01 -12.45 2.18
N PRO A 100 20.65 -12.91 1.07
CA PRO A 100 21.20 -12.00 0.09
C PRO A 100 20.05 -11.17 -0.49
N GLN A 101 20.09 -9.86 -0.27
CA GLN A 101 19.07 -8.94 -0.74
C GLN A 101 19.05 -8.97 -2.28
N ALA A 102 17.92 -9.37 -2.87
CA ALA A 102 17.63 -9.05 -4.24
C ALA A 102 17.35 -7.54 -4.30
N VAL A 103 18.37 -6.76 -4.67
CA VAL A 103 18.23 -5.32 -4.91
C VAL A 103 17.44 -5.10 -6.21
N VAL A 104 16.11 -5.23 -6.15
CA VAL A 104 15.25 -4.60 -7.14
C VAL A 104 15.11 -3.13 -6.76
N SER A 105 16.01 -2.32 -7.32
CA SER A 105 15.89 -0.86 -7.34
C SER A 105 14.60 -0.48 -8.08
N SER A 106 13.49 -0.42 -7.35
CA SER A 106 12.24 0.19 -7.81
C SER A 106 12.35 1.72 -7.74
N ALA A 107 13.33 2.28 -8.44
CA ALA A 107 13.35 3.70 -8.78
C ALA A 107 12.73 3.87 -10.17
N ALA A 108 11.47 3.45 -10.31
CA ALA A 108 10.65 3.97 -11.39
C ALA A 108 10.20 5.38 -10.96
N PRO A 109 10.59 6.46 -11.68
CA PRO A 109 10.02 7.77 -11.42
C PRO A 109 8.49 7.69 -11.56
N PRO A 110 7.72 8.49 -10.81
CA PRO A 110 6.27 8.49 -10.93
C PRO A 110 5.91 8.78 -12.38
N ALA A 111 5.35 7.79 -13.07
CA ALA A 111 4.74 7.99 -14.37
C ALA A 111 3.69 9.09 -14.19
N LYS A 112 3.92 10.24 -14.81
CA LYS A 112 2.88 11.26 -14.95
C LYS A 112 1.76 10.61 -15.74
N VAL A 113 0.67 10.28 -15.07
CA VAL A 113 -0.56 9.86 -15.74
C VAL A 113 -1.13 11.12 -16.38
N ALA A 114 -0.85 11.31 -17.67
CA ALA A 114 -1.54 12.30 -18.46
C ALA A 114 -2.90 11.71 -18.85
N SER A 115 -3.99 12.36 -18.43
CA SER A 115 -5.34 12.00 -18.91
C SER A 115 -5.40 12.25 -20.43
N PRO A 116 -5.87 11.30 -21.25
CA PRO A 116 -5.95 11.48 -22.71
C PRO A 116 -6.94 12.56 -23.15
N ASP A 117 -7.85 12.97 -22.27
CA ASP A 117 -9.06 13.72 -22.64
C ASP A 117 -8.90 15.25 -22.73
N ALA A 118 -7.68 15.78 -22.63
CA ALA A 118 -7.45 17.24 -22.73
C ALA A 118 -7.13 17.74 -24.15
N ALA A 119 -7.17 16.87 -25.16
CA ALA A 119 -6.73 17.18 -26.53
C ALA A 119 -7.88 17.31 -27.55
N ASP A 120 -9.12 17.51 -27.10
CA ASP A 120 -10.20 17.93 -28.00
C ASP A 120 -10.60 19.38 -27.69
N ARG A 121 -9.95 20.32 -28.39
CA ARG A 121 -10.30 21.76 -28.36
C ARG A 121 -10.83 22.23 -29.71
N ASP A 122 -11.21 21.32 -30.61
CA ASP A 122 -11.66 21.64 -31.97
C ASP A 122 -13.05 21.07 -32.31
N GLU A 123 -13.92 20.86 -31.32
CA GLU A 123 -15.35 20.73 -31.59
C GLU A 123 -15.93 22.12 -31.85
N LYS A 124 -15.90 22.52 -33.13
CA LYS A 124 -16.59 23.68 -33.69
C LYS A 124 -18.04 23.69 -33.18
N ILE A 125 -18.36 24.61 -32.28
CA ILE A 125 -19.74 24.94 -31.93
C ILE A 125 -20.38 25.44 -33.23
N GLU A 126 -21.12 24.58 -33.92
CA GLU A 126 -21.95 25.00 -35.04
C GLU A 126 -23.03 25.93 -34.47
N GLU A 127 -22.92 27.23 -34.77
CA GLU A 127 -23.91 28.23 -34.42
C GLU A 127 -25.28 27.80 -34.97
N LEU A 128 -26.26 27.72 -34.07
CA LEU A 128 -27.66 27.45 -34.41
C LEU A 128 -28.14 28.50 -35.43
N PRO A 129 -28.83 28.09 -36.51
CA PRO A 129 -29.36 29.03 -37.49
C PRO A 129 -30.35 30.01 -36.83
N PRO A 130 -30.37 31.29 -37.25
CA PRO A 130 -31.06 32.38 -36.55
C PRO A 130 -32.60 32.28 -36.57
N ASP A 131 -33.17 31.24 -37.19
CA ASP A 131 -34.61 31.13 -37.46
C ASP A 131 -35.31 30.10 -36.55
N ALA A 132 -34.62 29.53 -35.57
CA ALA A 132 -35.18 28.58 -34.60
C ALA A 132 -36.03 29.28 -33.52
N GLY A 133 -36.96 30.14 -33.95
CA GLY A 133 -37.75 31.00 -33.06
C GLY A 133 -39.02 31.59 -33.70
N ARG A 134 -39.68 30.86 -34.60
CA ARG A 134 -41.06 31.16 -35.00
C ARG A 134 -41.94 29.92 -34.94
#